data_AF-A0AAW2T308-F1
#
_entry.id   AF-A0AAW2T308-F1
#
_cell.length_a   1.000
_cell.length_b   1.000
_cell.length_c   1.000
_cell.angle_alpha   90.00
_cell.angle_beta   90.00
_cell.angle_gamma   90.00
#
_symmetry.space_group_name_H-M   'P 1'
#
loop_
_entity.id
_entity.type
_entity.pdbx_description
1 polymer ?
#
loop_
_entity_poly.entity_id
_entity_poly.type
_entity_poly.pdbx_seq_one_letter_code
_entity_poly.pdbx_strand_id
1 'polypeptide(L)'
;MTCCQHLLAVSFRHANAPSISKPKFAPKLHFNCPSRTNIENKDLITCSAIGHMRASIDHHIAGLHDTHPAGRTSEVLRLIDETEEGLLSTGKFGRFGGMFVPETLIYSLNKLLAEFIFCLRDPEFQGELAVALRDYVGRETPLYFAQRLTDHYINGNGEGPEIYLKREDLNHGGAHKINNAIAQAMLAKRMGLKRVVAATGAGAHGVATAAACAKLSLDCSICMGKVDEKRQPYNVLLMKLLGAQVKSVEGTFKDATSEAIRSWVGDLDNSYYLDGSAVGPHPCPSMVREFQSVIGKEIRKQAMEKWGGKPDVLVACVGSGSNALGMFHEFVRDEDVRLIGVEAAGIGIDRGKHSATLSKRRNRGISRSHELFVAR
;
A
#
# COMPACT_ATOMS: atom_id res chain seq x y z
N MET A 1 14.31 -9.97 12.16
CA MET A 1 13.71 -9.01 11.19
C MET A 1 12.29 -8.55 11.59
N THR A 2 11.67 -9.11 12.62
CA THR A 2 10.32 -8.74 13.10
C THR A 2 10.20 -7.31 13.66
N CYS A 3 11.29 -6.72 14.17
CA CYS A 3 11.24 -5.41 14.82
C CYS A 3 10.85 -4.24 13.88
N CYS A 4 11.26 -4.27 12.60
CA CYS A 4 11.14 -3.11 11.72
C CYS A 4 9.70 -2.80 11.21
N GLN A 5 8.71 -3.68 11.39
CA GLN A 5 7.37 -3.47 10.81
C GLN A 5 6.54 -2.36 11.48
N HIS A 6 7.03 -1.81 12.60
CA HIS A 6 6.30 -0.96 13.53
C HIS A 6 6.82 0.48 13.60
N LEU A 7 8.03 0.76 13.10
CA LEU A 7 8.67 2.07 13.23
C LEU A 7 8.79 2.76 11.87
N LEU A 8 8.04 3.84 11.71
CA LEU A 8 8.11 4.78 10.59
C LEU A 8 8.63 6.11 11.12
N ALA A 9 9.79 6.54 10.64
CA ALA A 9 10.49 7.72 11.17
C ALA A 9 10.45 8.87 10.15
N VAL A 10 10.18 10.08 10.66
CA VAL A 10 10.02 11.31 9.88
C VAL A 10 10.89 12.40 10.50
N SER A 11 11.56 13.21 9.68
CA SER A 11 12.57 14.19 10.09
C SER A 11 12.74 15.25 8.97
N PHE A 12 13.69 16.19 8.96
CA PHE A 12 14.29 16.92 10.07
C PHE A 12 13.42 18.17 10.32
N ARG A 13 13.96 19.17 11.03
CA ARG A 13 13.80 20.58 10.68
C ARG A 13 15.18 21.22 10.72
N HIS A 14 15.62 21.94 9.69
CA HIS A 14 16.75 22.86 9.82
C HIS A 14 16.32 24.12 10.59
N ALA A 15 17.11 24.54 11.58
CA ALA A 15 16.70 25.55 12.59
C ALA A 15 16.48 26.98 12.07
N ASN A 16 16.63 27.25 10.76
CA ASN A 16 16.69 28.59 10.18
C ASN A 16 15.35 29.15 9.63
N ALA A 17 14.24 28.43 9.78
CA ALA A 17 12.91 29.00 9.53
C ALA A 17 12.40 29.73 10.79
N PRO A 18 12.06 31.04 10.74
CA PRO A 18 11.66 31.81 11.91
C PRO A 18 10.42 31.19 12.59
N SER A 19 10.43 31.15 13.91
CA SER A 19 9.36 30.56 14.70
C SER A 19 8.06 31.34 14.53
N ILE A 20 7.07 30.74 13.87
CA ILE A 20 5.69 31.24 13.94
C ILE A 20 5.24 31.09 15.40
N SER A 21 4.98 32.23 16.04
CA SER A 21 4.56 32.29 17.44
C SER A 21 3.27 31.50 17.67
N LYS A 22 3.24 30.69 18.74
CA LYS A 22 2.07 29.90 19.15
C LYS A 22 0.78 30.75 19.11
N PRO A 23 -0.28 30.34 18.39
CA PRO A 23 -1.53 31.08 18.38
C PRO A 23 -2.19 31.03 19.76
N LYS A 24 -2.54 32.20 20.30
CA LYS A 24 -3.45 32.31 21.45
C LYS A 24 -4.87 31.97 20.97
N PHE A 25 -5.59 31.18 21.77
CA PHE A 25 -6.94 30.73 21.42
C PHE A 25 -8.01 31.81 21.59
N ALA A 26 -9.08 31.65 20.81
CA ALA A 26 -10.43 32.24 20.95
C ALA A 26 -10.63 33.70 20.43
N PRO A 27 -11.89 34.10 20.11
CA PRO A 27 -12.63 33.53 18.96
C PRO A 27 -13.34 34.60 18.11
N LYS A 28 -13.65 34.29 16.84
CA LYS A 28 -14.82 34.82 16.10
C LYS A 28 -15.03 34.11 14.76
N LEU A 29 -16.27 33.70 14.48
CA LEU A 29 -16.70 33.33 13.13
C LEU A 29 -16.82 34.59 12.26
N HIS A 30 -16.59 34.46 10.95
CA HIS A 30 -17.51 34.95 9.93
C HIS A 30 -17.25 34.24 8.59
N PHE A 31 -18.31 33.79 7.93
CA PHE A 31 -18.26 33.25 6.57
C PHE A 31 -18.23 34.39 5.54
N ASN A 32 -17.50 34.21 4.44
CA ASN A 32 -18.03 34.51 3.10
C ASN A 32 -17.18 33.90 1.97
N CYS A 33 -17.86 33.51 0.89
CA CYS A 33 -17.29 33.03 -0.38
C CYS A 33 -17.55 34.11 -1.45
N PRO A 34 -16.70 34.23 -2.50
CA PRO A 34 -17.29 34.27 -3.83
C PRO A 34 -16.48 33.60 -4.97
N SER A 35 -17.22 32.82 -5.77
CA SER A 35 -17.17 32.65 -7.25
C SER A 35 -15.88 32.74 -8.10
N ARG A 36 -15.64 31.63 -8.83
CA ARG A 36 -15.27 31.47 -10.27
C ARG A 36 -14.88 32.71 -11.12
N THR A 37 -13.86 32.51 -11.98
CA THR A 37 -13.89 32.87 -13.43
C THR A 37 -12.94 31.98 -14.26
N ASN A 38 -13.27 31.76 -15.54
CA ASN A 38 -12.53 30.93 -16.51
C ASN A 38 -11.37 31.68 -17.19
N ILE A 39 -10.37 30.94 -17.70
CA ILE A 39 -9.62 31.26 -18.93
C ILE A 39 -9.40 29.97 -19.75
N GLU A 40 -9.53 30.04 -21.07
CA GLU A 40 -9.41 28.93 -22.03
C GLU A 40 -8.11 28.98 -22.85
N ASN A 41 -7.83 27.88 -23.58
CA ASN A 41 -6.98 27.79 -24.80
C ASN A 41 -5.46 28.00 -24.59
N LYS A 42 -4.54 27.39 -25.36
CA LYS A 42 -4.60 26.40 -26.46
C LYS A 42 -3.21 25.76 -26.56
N ASP A 43 -3.11 24.50 -27.01
CA ASP A 43 -2.26 24.13 -28.16
C ASP A 43 -2.35 22.62 -28.46
N LEU A 44 -2.56 22.29 -29.74
CA LEU A 44 -2.56 20.92 -30.27
C LEU A 44 -1.19 20.60 -30.87
N ILE A 45 -0.64 19.44 -30.53
CA ILE A 45 0.33 18.75 -31.40
C ILE A 45 -0.18 17.33 -31.66
N THR A 46 -0.53 17.06 -32.91
CA THR A 46 -1.01 15.77 -33.40
C THR A 46 0.15 14.79 -33.58
N CYS A 47 -0.01 13.53 -33.14
CA CYS A 47 0.84 12.43 -33.60
C CYS A 47 0.03 11.16 -33.84
N SER A 48 0.08 10.64 -35.07
CA SER A 48 -0.80 9.57 -35.55
C SER A 48 -0.22 8.18 -35.33
N ALA A 49 -0.64 7.48 -34.26
CA ALA A 49 -0.27 6.07 -34.03
C ALA A 49 -1.36 5.19 -33.36
N ILE A 50 -2.57 5.71 -33.14
CA ILE A 50 -3.60 5.07 -32.28
C ILE A 50 -4.52 4.09 -33.04
N GLY A 51 -4.49 4.08 -34.38
CA GLY A 51 -5.45 3.34 -35.20
C GLY A 51 -5.42 1.81 -35.07
N HIS A 52 -4.26 1.20 -34.77
CA HIS A 52 -4.10 -0.26 -34.85
C HIS A 52 -4.37 -1.04 -33.55
N MET A 53 -4.34 -0.41 -32.37
CA MET A 53 -4.58 -1.13 -31.10
C MET A 53 -6.06 -1.34 -30.77
N ARG A 54 -6.95 -0.46 -31.27
CA ARG A 54 -8.39 -0.49 -30.95
C ARG A 54 -9.07 -1.79 -31.42
N ALA A 55 -8.76 -2.20 -32.66
CA ALA A 55 -9.33 -3.40 -33.28
C ALA A 55 -9.00 -4.71 -32.54
N SER A 56 -7.89 -4.78 -31.79
CA SER A 56 -7.51 -5.99 -31.05
C SER A 56 -8.29 -6.17 -29.74
N ILE A 57 -8.91 -5.11 -29.22
CA ILE A 57 -9.70 -5.13 -27.98
C ILE A 57 -11.15 -5.52 -28.31
N ASP A 58 -11.72 -4.90 -29.35
CA ASP A 58 -13.11 -5.14 -29.77
C ASP A 58 -13.36 -6.64 -30.10
N HIS A 59 -12.36 -7.33 -30.67
CA HIS A 59 -12.47 -8.75 -31.03
C HIS A 59 -12.36 -9.74 -29.84
N HIS A 60 -12.03 -9.27 -28.63
CA HIS A 60 -12.07 -10.09 -27.40
C HIS A 60 -13.29 -9.81 -26.52
N ILE A 61 -14.03 -8.74 -26.78
CA ILE A 61 -15.25 -8.39 -26.02
C ILE A 61 -16.50 -9.11 -26.58
N ALA A 62 -16.50 -9.46 -27.87
CA ALA A 62 -17.66 -10.08 -28.55
C ALA A 62 -18.08 -11.47 -28.02
N GLY A 63 -17.29 -12.11 -27.16
CA GLY A 63 -17.64 -13.39 -26.51
C GLY A 63 -18.45 -13.27 -25.21
N LEU A 64 -18.69 -12.05 -24.72
CA LEU A 64 -19.32 -11.80 -23.40
C LEU A 64 -20.82 -11.52 -23.51
N HIS A 65 -21.58 -12.53 -23.97
CA HIS A 65 -23.04 -12.55 -23.86
C HIS A 65 -23.50 -13.64 -22.89
N ASP A 66 -23.43 -13.37 -21.59
CA ASP A 66 -24.63 -13.32 -20.74
C ASP A 66 -24.35 -12.87 -19.29
N THR A 67 -25.34 -12.21 -18.68
CA THR A 67 -25.42 -11.86 -17.23
C THR A 67 -24.51 -10.77 -16.62
N HIS A 68 -24.32 -9.62 -17.29
CA HIS A 68 -24.29 -8.29 -16.62
C HIS A 68 -24.39 -7.13 -17.65
N PRO A 69 -24.83 -5.91 -17.27
CA PRO A 69 -25.17 -4.87 -18.25
C PRO A 69 -23.93 -4.23 -18.89
N ALA A 70 -23.73 -4.52 -20.17
CA ALA A 70 -22.55 -4.14 -20.98
C ALA A 70 -22.32 -2.62 -21.19
N GLY A 71 -23.15 -1.75 -20.61
CA GLY A 71 -22.99 -0.29 -20.72
C GLY A 71 -21.93 0.33 -19.80
N ARG A 72 -21.50 -0.37 -18.73
CA ARG A 72 -20.65 0.25 -17.68
C ARG A 72 -19.17 0.37 -18.04
N THR A 73 -18.64 -0.47 -18.92
CA THR A 73 -17.19 -0.59 -19.14
C THR A 73 -16.60 0.57 -19.96
N SER A 74 -17.40 1.20 -20.83
CA SER A 74 -16.92 2.21 -21.80
C SER A 74 -16.84 3.63 -21.25
N GLU A 75 -17.62 3.98 -20.22
CA GLU A 75 -17.53 5.29 -19.55
C GLU A 75 -16.35 5.36 -18.55
N VAL A 76 -15.97 4.23 -17.94
CA VAL A 76 -14.93 4.18 -16.88
C VAL A 76 -13.55 4.66 -17.36
N LEU A 77 -13.20 4.44 -18.63
CA LEU A 77 -11.92 4.91 -19.20
C LEU A 77 -11.84 6.44 -19.36
N ARG A 78 -12.97 7.16 -19.47
CA ARG A 78 -12.97 8.58 -19.91
C ARG A 78 -12.58 9.63 -18.85
N LEU A 79 -12.23 9.21 -17.63
CA LEU A 79 -12.05 10.12 -16.48
C LEU A 79 -10.70 9.92 -15.75
N ILE A 80 -9.76 9.18 -16.33
CA ILE A 80 -8.42 8.97 -15.75
C ILE A 80 -7.50 10.10 -16.26
N ASP A 81 -6.62 10.64 -15.40
CA ASP A 81 -5.50 11.48 -15.85
C ASP A 81 -4.60 10.64 -16.77
N GLU A 82 -4.18 11.18 -17.92
CA GLU A 82 -3.40 10.44 -18.95
C GLU A 82 -2.16 9.75 -18.35
N THR A 83 -1.61 10.30 -17.25
CA THR A 83 -0.50 9.70 -16.52
C THR A 83 -0.88 8.46 -15.67
N GLU A 84 -2.06 8.40 -15.08
CA GLU A 84 -2.52 7.22 -14.34
C GLU A 84 -3.06 6.11 -15.26
N GLU A 85 -3.62 6.48 -16.42
CA GLU A 85 -4.20 5.53 -17.38
C GLU A 85 -3.13 4.56 -17.93
N GLY A 86 -1.93 5.04 -18.23
CA GLY A 86 -0.79 4.21 -18.66
C GLY A 86 -0.25 3.26 -17.58
N LEU A 87 -0.27 3.70 -16.31
CA LEU A 87 0.21 2.90 -15.18
C LEU A 87 -0.80 1.82 -14.73
N LEU A 88 -2.09 2.13 -14.79
CA LEU A 88 -3.16 1.16 -14.49
C LEU A 88 -3.42 0.18 -15.64
N SER A 89 -3.18 0.55 -16.90
CA SER A 89 -3.38 -0.35 -18.05
C SER A 89 -2.22 -1.33 -18.29
N THR A 90 -0.97 -0.91 -18.05
CA THR A 90 0.20 -1.76 -18.30
C THR A 90 0.76 -2.46 -17.05
N GLY A 91 0.43 -1.92 -15.87
CA GLY A 91 0.98 -2.34 -14.59
C GLY A 91 2.50 -2.17 -14.43
N LYS A 92 3.14 -1.40 -15.33
CA LYS A 92 4.60 -1.20 -15.35
C LYS A 92 4.99 0.15 -14.77
N PHE A 93 6.05 0.14 -13.97
CA PHE A 93 6.70 1.30 -13.39
C PHE A 93 8.08 1.44 -14.06
N GLY A 94 8.12 2.14 -15.19
CA GLY A 94 9.26 2.12 -16.10
C GLY A 94 9.54 0.70 -16.61
N ARG A 95 10.65 0.11 -16.17
CA ARG A 95 11.04 -1.28 -16.53
C ARG A 95 10.55 -2.36 -15.57
N PHE A 96 9.95 -1.98 -14.44
CA PHE A 96 9.56 -2.89 -13.35
C PHE A 96 8.04 -3.15 -13.36
N GLY A 97 7.58 -4.17 -12.65
CA GLY A 97 6.15 -4.52 -12.56
C GLY A 97 5.64 -5.36 -13.74
N GLY A 98 4.37 -5.21 -14.10
CA GLY A 98 3.66 -6.02 -15.07
C GLY A 98 2.98 -7.27 -14.47
N MET A 99 2.41 -8.12 -15.33
CA MET A 99 1.62 -9.29 -14.94
C MET A 99 2.30 -10.60 -15.39
N PHE A 100 3.32 -11.04 -14.64
CA PHE A 100 4.09 -12.26 -14.94
C PHE A 100 3.54 -13.47 -14.15
N VAL A 101 2.44 -14.05 -14.63
CA VAL A 101 1.73 -15.19 -14.00
C VAL A 101 1.34 -16.26 -15.04
N PRO A 102 0.97 -17.48 -14.61
CA PRO A 102 0.26 -18.43 -15.49
C PRO A 102 -1.05 -17.84 -16.02
N GLU A 103 -1.41 -18.24 -17.24
CA GLU A 103 -2.62 -17.78 -17.94
C GLU A 103 -3.92 -17.93 -17.12
N THR A 104 -4.01 -19.00 -16.32
CA THR A 104 -5.13 -19.28 -15.41
C THR A 104 -5.40 -18.19 -14.38
N LEU A 105 -4.42 -17.33 -14.06
CA LEU A 105 -4.59 -16.20 -13.14
C LEU A 105 -4.92 -14.87 -13.83
N ILE A 106 -4.75 -14.75 -15.16
CA ILE A 106 -4.93 -13.49 -15.88
C ILE A 106 -6.38 -13.00 -15.76
N TYR A 107 -7.36 -13.90 -15.93
CA TYR A 107 -8.78 -13.58 -15.82
C TYR A 107 -9.15 -13.03 -14.42
N SER A 108 -8.72 -13.71 -13.36
CA SER A 108 -9.01 -13.30 -11.97
C SER A 108 -8.30 -12.00 -11.57
N LEU A 109 -7.07 -11.77 -12.06
CA LEU A 109 -6.36 -10.50 -11.86
C LEU A 109 -7.00 -9.34 -12.65
N ASN A 110 -7.52 -9.59 -13.85
CA ASN A 110 -8.25 -8.58 -14.62
C ASN A 110 -9.59 -8.22 -13.96
N LYS A 111 -10.32 -9.20 -13.40
CA LYS A 111 -11.50 -8.94 -12.55
C LYS A 111 -11.15 -8.05 -11.34
N LEU A 112 -10.06 -8.38 -10.64
CA LEU A 112 -9.57 -7.59 -9.51
C LEU A 112 -9.16 -6.17 -9.92
N LEU A 113 -8.50 -6.00 -11.07
CA LEU A 113 -8.13 -4.68 -11.61
C LEU A 113 -9.38 -3.84 -11.91
N ALA A 114 -10.38 -4.42 -12.57
CA ALA A 114 -11.61 -3.71 -12.90
C ALA A 114 -12.36 -3.26 -11.63
N GLU A 115 -12.50 -4.14 -10.64
CA GLU A 115 -13.14 -3.81 -9.36
C GLU A 115 -12.34 -2.79 -8.56
N PHE A 116 -10.99 -2.89 -8.55
CA PHE A 116 -10.12 -1.91 -7.91
C PHE A 116 -10.27 -0.52 -8.54
N ILE A 117 -10.23 -0.40 -9.87
CA ILE A 117 -10.45 0.89 -10.56
C ILE A 117 -11.83 1.47 -10.22
N PHE A 118 -12.86 0.62 -10.14
CA PHE A 118 -14.21 1.04 -9.77
C PHE A 118 -14.28 1.53 -8.32
N CYS A 119 -13.73 0.79 -7.36
CA CYS A 119 -13.80 1.13 -5.94
C CYS A 119 -13.06 2.43 -5.57
N LEU A 120 -12.06 2.85 -6.37
CA LEU A 120 -11.38 4.14 -6.17
C LEU A 120 -12.28 5.35 -6.44
N ARG A 121 -13.32 5.19 -7.27
CA ARG A 121 -14.23 6.27 -7.67
C ARG A 121 -15.60 6.20 -7.02
N ASP A 122 -15.95 5.05 -6.47
CA ASP A 122 -17.24 4.84 -5.82
C ASP A 122 -17.30 5.52 -4.44
N PRO A 123 -18.17 6.54 -4.25
CA PRO A 123 -18.31 7.23 -2.97
C PRO A 123 -18.82 6.34 -1.85
N GLU A 124 -19.58 5.28 -2.14
CA GLU A 124 -20.10 4.36 -1.14
C GLU A 124 -18.95 3.57 -0.51
N PHE A 125 -18.13 2.88 -1.34
CA PHE A 125 -16.95 2.17 -0.87
C PHE A 125 -15.92 3.08 -0.16
N GLN A 126 -15.69 4.29 -0.68
CA GLN A 126 -14.79 5.25 -0.02
C GLN A 126 -15.35 5.70 1.34
N GLY A 127 -16.66 5.88 1.46
CA GLY A 127 -17.34 6.17 2.73
C GLY A 127 -17.23 5.01 3.73
N GLU A 128 -17.54 3.78 3.32
CA GLU A 128 -17.38 2.58 4.14
C GLU A 128 -15.93 2.37 4.58
N LEU A 129 -14.96 2.58 3.69
CA LEU A 129 -13.55 2.41 3.98
C LEU A 129 -13.07 3.49 4.96
N ALA A 130 -13.50 4.74 4.80
CA ALA A 130 -13.20 5.81 5.76
C ALA A 130 -13.77 5.51 7.16
N VAL A 131 -15.00 4.98 7.24
CA VAL A 131 -15.60 4.50 8.49
C VAL A 131 -14.81 3.34 9.09
N ALA A 132 -14.42 2.35 8.28
CA ALA A 132 -13.64 1.21 8.74
C ALA A 132 -12.24 1.62 9.24
N LEU A 133 -11.56 2.54 8.56
CA LEU A 133 -10.27 3.08 8.97
C LEU A 133 -10.38 3.89 10.28
N ARG A 134 -11.41 4.74 10.41
CA ARG A 134 -11.63 5.53 11.63
C ARG A 134 -12.04 4.64 12.82
N ASP A 135 -13.15 3.91 12.69
CA ASP A 135 -13.84 3.30 13.83
C ASP A 135 -13.36 1.89 14.16
N TYR A 136 -12.72 1.18 13.22
CA TYR A 136 -12.20 -0.18 13.45
C TYR A 136 -10.67 -0.25 13.47
N VAL A 137 -9.98 0.52 12.62
CA VAL A 137 -8.51 0.57 12.64
C VAL A 137 -7.99 1.55 13.69
N GLY A 138 -8.74 2.62 14.00
CA GLY A 138 -8.34 3.65 14.96
C GLY A 138 -7.55 4.80 14.33
N ARG A 139 -7.78 5.11 13.05
CA ARG A 139 -7.12 6.21 12.33
C ARG A 139 -7.77 7.57 12.65
N GLU A 140 -7.05 8.68 12.61
CA GLU A 140 -5.64 8.87 12.21
C GLU A 140 -4.64 8.41 13.27
N THR A 141 -3.48 7.89 12.85
CA THR A 141 -2.41 7.56 13.81
C THR A 141 -1.59 8.80 14.19
N PRO A 142 -1.11 8.94 15.44
CA PRO A 142 -0.30 10.10 15.83
C PRO A 142 1.03 10.24 15.06
N LEU A 143 1.41 11.47 14.72
CA LEU A 143 2.79 11.86 14.42
C LEU A 143 3.43 12.41 15.71
N TYR A 144 4.21 11.56 16.38
CA TYR A 144 4.74 11.77 17.74
C TYR A 144 6.16 12.33 17.72
N PHE A 145 6.41 13.43 18.42
CA PHE A 145 7.76 14.00 18.56
C PHE A 145 8.60 13.20 19.56
N ALA A 146 9.68 12.59 19.09
CA ALA A 146 10.57 11.76 19.90
C ALA A 146 11.71 12.61 20.49
N GLN A 147 11.40 13.45 21.49
CA GLN A 147 12.36 14.34 22.17
C GLN A 147 13.67 13.63 22.53
N ARG A 148 13.62 12.54 23.31
CA ARG A 148 14.84 11.82 23.74
C ARG A 148 15.68 11.24 22.59
N LEU A 149 15.07 10.99 21.43
CA LEU A 149 15.78 10.50 20.25
C LEU A 149 16.39 11.67 19.46
N THR A 150 15.67 12.79 19.39
CA THR A 150 16.16 14.09 18.91
C THR A 150 17.41 14.51 19.71
N ASP A 151 17.31 14.55 21.05
CA ASP A 151 18.41 14.91 21.97
C ASP A 151 19.65 14.02 21.79
N HIS A 152 19.46 12.76 21.42
CA HIS A 152 20.56 11.80 21.20
C HIS A 152 21.34 12.06 19.90
N TYR A 153 20.70 12.65 18.89
CA TYR A 153 21.31 12.95 17.59
C TYR A 153 21.66 14.42 17.38
N ILE A 154 21.40 15.28 18.36
CA ILE A 154 21.91 16.65 18.41
C ILE A 154 23.41 16.62 18.71
N ASN A 155 24.19 17.37 17.92
CA ASN A 155 25.63 17.50 18.08
C ASN A 155 26.00 18.49 19.20
N GLY A 156 27.30 18.61 19.50
CA GLY A 156 27.81 19.52 20.55
C GLY A 156 27.55 21.01 20.31
N ASN A 157 27.14 21.40 19.10
CA ASN A 157 26.77 22.78 18.74
C ASN A 157 25.26 23.04 18.85
N GLY A 158 24.46 22.05 19.25
CA GLY A 158 22.99 22.15 19.30
C GLY A 158 22.30 21.87 17.96
N GLU A 159 23.02 21.38 16.95
CA GLU A 159 22.47 21.10 15.62
C GLU A 159 22.12 19.63 15.49
N GLY A 160 20.92 19.30 14.99
CA GLY A 160 20.51 17.93 14.78
C GLY A 160 19.09 17.79 14.22
N PRO A 161 18.65 16.56 13.94
CA PRO A 161 17.28 16.29 13.50
C PRO A 161 16.27 16.46 14.63
N GLU A 162 15.21 17.26 14.42
CA GLU A 162 13.92 16.95 15.05
C GLU A 162 13.41 15.61 14.49
N ILE A 163 13.12 14.64 15.36
CA ILE A 163 12.67 13.30 14.97
C ILE A 163 11.24 13.06 15.41
N TYR A 164 10.38 12.75 14.45
CA TYR A 164 9.00 12.36 14.64
C TYR A 164 8.79 10.89 14.26
N LEU A 165 7.86 10.21 14.92
CA LEU A 165 7.48 8.82 14.67
C LEU A 165 6.02 8.78 14.22
N LYS A 166 5.75 8.23 13.05
CA LYS A 166 4.38 7.97 12.57
C LYS A 166 3.91 6.65 13.19
N ARG A 167 2.95 6.72 14.10
CA ARG A 167 2.60 5.65 15.04
C ARG A 167 1.67 4.58 14.46
N GLU A 168 2.07 3.97 13.34
CA GLU A 168 1.36 2.82 12.74
C GLU A 168 1.38 1.55 13.60
N ASP A 169 2.16 1.55 14.69
CA ASP A 169 2.13 0.55 15.76
C ASP A 169 0.86 0.62 16.62
N LEU A 170 0.15 1.75 16.62
CA LEU A 170 -1.09 1.96 17.38
C LEU A 170 -2.37 1.56 16.61
N ASN A 171 -2.25 1.16 15.34
CA ASN A 171 -3.37 0.62 14.58
C ASN A 171 -3.93 -0.66 15.24
N HIS A 172 -5.20 -0.97 15.04
CA HIS A 172 -5.75 -2.29 15.35
C HIS A 172 -4.96 -3.41 14.66
N GLY A 173 -4.64 -4.48 15.39
CA GLY A 173 -3.70 -5.53 14.94
C GLY A 173 -2.21 -5.14 15.01
N GLY A 174 -1.89 -3.92 15.49
CA GLY A 174 -0.55 -3.48 15.87
C GLY A 174 0.39 -3.06 14.74
N ALA A 175 -0.07 -2.96 13.48
CA ALA A 175 0.80 -2.58 12.36
C ALA A 175 0.03 -1.99 11.17
N HIS A 176 0.74 -1.25 10.31
CA HIS A 176 0.26 -0.71 9.02
C HIS A 176 -0.46 -1.74 8.11
N LYS A 177 -0.27 -3.05 8.32
CA LYS A 177 -0.86 -4.09 7.48
C LYS A 177 -2.39 -4.08 7.45
N ILE A 178 -3.05 -3.62 8.52
CA ILE A 178 -4.51 -3.57 8.59
C ILE A 178 -5.12 -2.60 7.58
N ASN A 179 -4.45 -1.48 7.24
CA ASN A 179 -4.93 -0.48 6.26
C ASN A 179 -5.27 -1.15 4.91
N ASN A 180 -4.34 -1.99 4.44
CA ASN A 180 -4.51 -2.78 3.22
C ASN A 180 -5.45 -3.98 3.41
N ALA A 181 -5.34 -4.68 4.55
CA ALA A 181 -6.14 -5.90 4.77
C ALA A 181 -7.64 -5.61 4.86
N ILE A 182 -8.06 -4.51 5.49
CA ILE A 182 -9.48 -4.17 5.56
C ILE A 182 -10.04 -3.80 4.19
N ALA A 183 -9.32 -2.97 3.42
CA ALA A 183 -9.74 -2.54 2.09
C ALA A 183 -9.81 -3.72 1.08
N GLN A 184 -8.81 -4.60 1.06
CA GLN A 184 -8.84 -5.79 0.21
C GLN A 184 -9.91 -6.81 0.63
N ALA A 185 -10.19 -6.96 1.94
CA ALA A 185 -11.28 -7.83 2.39
C ALA A 185 -12.67 -7.23 2.05
N MET A 186 -12.82 -5.90 2.05
CA MET A 186 -14.03 -5.24 1.54
C MET A 186 -14.20 -5.47 0.03
N LEU A 187 -13.11 -5.37 -0.75
CA LEU A 187 -13.11 -5.76 -2.17
C LEU A 187 -13.53 -7.22 -2.37
N ALA A 188 -12.94 -8.17 -1.64
CA ALA A 188 -13.28 -9.59 -1.73
C ALA A 188 -14.78 -9.84 -1.47
N LYS A 189 -15.32 -9.22 -0.43
CA LYS A 189 -16.76 -9.27 -0.10
C LYS A 189 -17.62 -8.67 -1.22
N ARG A 190 -17.21 -7.54 -1.80
CA ARG A 190 -17.92 -6.88 -2.91
C ARG A 190 -17.92 -7.70 -4.19
N MET A 191 -16.83 -8.41 -4.47
CA MET A 191 -16.72 -9.39 -5.56
C MET A 191 -17.53 -10.68 -5.32
N GLY A 192 -18.25 -10.80 -4.19
CA GLY A 192 -19.04 -11.98 -3.83
C GLY A 192 -18.22 -13.18 -3.33
N LEU A 193 -16.91 -13.00 -3.11
CA LEU A 193 -16.01 -14.07 -2.65
C LEU A 193 -16.22 -14.31 -1.17
N LYS A 194 -16.31 -15.59 -0.76
CA LYS A 194 -16.63 -15.97 0.63
C LYS A 194 -15.38 -16.26 1.46
N ARG A 195 -14.27 -16.59 0.78
CA ARG A 195 -13.03 -17.03 1.42
C ARG A 195 -11.87 -16.12 1.06
N VAL A 196 -10.99 -15.87 2.03
CA VAL A 196 -9.72 -15.19 1.87
C VAL A 196 -8.57 -16.13 2.22
N VAL A 197 -7.58 -16.18 1.33
CA VAL A 197 -6.33 -16.90 1.52
C VAL A 197 -5.17 -15.89 1.58
N ALA A 198 -4.29 -16.02 2.55
CA ALA A 198 -3.08 -15.19 2.66
C ALA A 198 -1.86 -16.01 3.08
N ALA A 199 -0.66 -15.45 2.87
CA ALA A 199 0.59 -15.98 3.40
C ALA A 199 1.23 -14.98 4.38
N THR A 200 1.87 -15.48 5.44
CA THR A 200 2.53 -14.63 6.43
C THR A 200 3.88 -15.20 6.88
N GLY A 201 4.84 -14.31 7.15
CA GLY A 201 6.14 -14.63 7.74
C GLY A 201 6.18 -14.17 9.19
N ALA A 202 6.34 -12.86 9.41
CA ALA A 202 6.34 -12.26 10.75
C ALA A 202 5.00 -12.39 11.52
N GLY A 203 3.91 -12.79 10.88
CA GLY A 203 2.59 -12.93 11.50
C GLY A 203 1.69 -11.70 11.32
N ALA A 204 2.21 -10.47 11.38
CA ALA A 204 1.40 -9.24 11.35
C ALA A 204 0.42 -9.12 10.16
N HIS A 205 0.81 -9.53 8.95
CA HIS A 205 -0.11 -9.57 7.80
C HIS A 205 -1.26 -10.58 7.98
N GLY A 206 -0.95 -11.71 8.60
CA GLY A 206 -1.94 -12.74 8.91
C GLY A 206 -2.91 -12.29 10.01
N VAL A 207 -2.42 -11.66 11.08
CA VAL A 207 -3.27 -11.06 12.13
C VAL A 207 -4.20 -9.99 11.52
N ALA A 208 -3.65 -9.11 10.69
CA ALA A 208 -4.44 -8.09 9.98
C ALA A 208 -5.50 -8.70 9.05
N THR A 209 -5.14 -9.74 8.29
CA THR A 209 -6.06 -10.47 7.41
C THR A 209 -7.17 -11.15 8.21
N ALA A 210 -6.83 -11.87 9.28
CA ALA A 210 -7.80 -12.51 10.16
C ALA A 210 -8.78 -11.49 10.78
N ALA A 211 -8.27 -10.36 11.27
CA ALA A 211 -9.08 -9.29 11.85
C ALA A 211 -10.02 -8.63 10.83
N ALA A 212 -9.58 -8.46 9.58
CA ALA A 212 -10.43 -7.95 8.50
C ALA A 212 -11.53 -8.96 8.10
N CYS A 213 -11.16 -10.23 7.94
CA CYS A 213 -12.10 -11.30 7.59
C CYS A 213 -13.16 -11.53 8.68
N ALA A 214 -12.76 -11.54 9.95
CA ALA A 214 -13.67 -11.67 11.09
C ALA A 214 -14.71 -10.54 11.13
N LYS A 215 -14.29 -9.28 10.89
CA LYS A 215 -15.20 -8.12 10.80
C LYS A 215 -16.20 -8.22 9.65
N LEU A 216 -15.81 -8.82 8.53
CA LEU A 216 -16.59 -8.82 7.29
C LEU A 216 -17.38 -10.12 7.05
N SER A 217 -17.21 -11.11 7.92
CA SER A 217 -17.78 -12.46 7.84
C SER A 217 -17.26 -13.26 6.63
N LEU A 218 -15.94 -13.23 6.43
CA LEU A 218 -15.24 -14.02 5.40
C LEU A 218 -14.45 -15.17 6.05
N ASP A 219 -14.46 -16.34 5.41
CA ASP A 219 -13.62 -17.47 5.83
C ASP A 219 -12.15 -17.14 5.62
N CYS A 220 -11.31 -17.31 6.66
CA CYS A 220 -9.90 -16.94 6.58
C CYS A 220 -8.97 -18.16 6.65
N SER A 221 -8.08 -18.31 5.66
CA SER A 221 -7.03 -19.33 5.62
C SER A 221 -5.66 -18.69 5.47
N ILE A 222 -4.75 -18.94 6.42
CA ILE A 222 -3.42 -18.31 6.45
C ILE A 222 -2.33 -19.36 6.40
N CYS A 223 -1.54 -19.33 5.33
CA CYS A 223 -0.34 -20.17 5.20
C CYS A 223 0.84 -19.51 5.93
N MET A 224 1.54 -20.27 6.77
CA MET A 224 2.70 -19.78 7.52
C MET A 224 3.81 -20.82 7.52
N GLY A 225 5.05 -20.39 7.27
CA GLY A 225 6.21 -21.30 7.29
C GLY A 225 6.46 -21.81 8.71
N LYS A 226 6.65 -23.12 8.88
CA LYS A 226 6.81 -23.80 10.18
C LYS A 226 7.93 -23.23 11.06
N VAL A 227 8.99 -22.70 10.43
CA VAL A 227 10.09 -22.01 11.13
C VAL A 227 9.61 -20.67 11.72
N ASP A 228 8.78 -19.93 10.99
CA ASP A 228 8.29 -18.62 11.40
C ASP A 228 7.10 -18.76 12.38
N GLU A 229 6.25 -19.79 12.22
CA GLU A 229 5.21 -20.17 13.18
C GLU A 229 5.81 -20.40 14.58
N LYS A 230 6.87 -21.23 14.67
CA LYS A 230 7.62 -21.48 15.91
C LYS A 230 8.27 -20.22 16.49
N ARG A 231 8.66 -19.26 15.65
CA ARG A 231 9.25 -17.99 16.08
C ARG A 231 8.23 -16.97 16.54
N GLN A 232 6.97 -17.05 16.09
CA GLN A 232 5.94 -16.04 16.31
C GLN A 232 4.64 -16.64 16.89
N PRO A 233 4.71 -17.43 17.99
CA PRO A 233 3.56 -18.14 18.53
C PRO A 233 2.41 -17.23 18.96
N TYR A 234 2.71 -16.00 19.40
CA TYR A 234 1.71 -15.00 19.77
C TYR A 234 0.83 -14.59 18.57
N ASN A 235 1.43 -14.30 17.41
CA ASN A 235 0.67 -13.97 16.21
C ASN A 235 -0.15 -15.17 15.71
N VAL A 236 0.36 -16.39 15.87
CA VAL A 236 -0.38 -17.63 15.56
C VAL A 236 -1.60 -17.79 16.45
N LEU A 237 -1.47 -17.51 17.75
CA LEU A 237 -2.59 -17.51 18.69
C LEU A 237 -3.63 -16.44 18.33
N LEU A 238 -3.21 -15.20 18.05
CA LEU A 238 -4.12 -14.12 17.64
C LEU A 238 -4.90 -14.49 16.37
N MET A 239 -4.24 -15.03 15.34
CA MET A 239 -4.93 -15.47 14.11
C MET A 239 -6.01 -16.52 14.40
N LYS A 240 -5.73 -17.49 15.29
CA LYS A 240 -6.70 -18.53 15.68
C LYS A 240 -7.85 -17.97 16.52
N LEU A 241 -7.59 -17.03 17.43
CA LEU A 241 -8.63 -16.35 18.22
C LEU A 241 -9.55 -15.47 17.37
N LEU A 242 -9.03 -14.94 16.25
CA LEU A 242 -9.79 -14.23 15.22
C LEU A 242 -10.51 -15.18 14.23
N GLY A 243 -10.54 -16.49 14.51
CA GLY A 243 -11.26 -17.50 13.71
C GLY A 243 -10.53 -17.96 12.44
N ALA A 244 -9.30 -17.52 12.18
CA ALA A 244 -8.57 -17.92 10.98
C ALA A 244 -7.93 -19.32 11.10
N GLN A 245 -8.05 -20.10 10.03
CA GLN A 245 -7.39 -21.39 9.89
C GLN A 245 -5.91 -21.17 9.53
N VAL A 246 -5.01 -21.41 10.48
CA VAL A 246 -3.55 -21.30 10.26
C VAL A 246 -2.99 -22.64 9.77
N LYS A 247 -2.57 -22.69 8.50
CA LYS A 247 -1.93 -23.84 7.87
C LYS A 247 -0.42 -23.72 7.98
N SER A 248 0.19 -24.61 8.75
CA SER A 248 1.65 -24.76 8.81
C SER A 248 2.18 -25.34 7.49
N VAL A 249 3.21 -24.72 6.92
CA VAL A 249 3.85 -25.14 5.67
C VAL A 249 5.32 -25.44 5.95
N GLU A 250 5.82 -26.59 5.49
CA GLU A 250 7.25 -26.91 5.63
C GLU A 250 8.11 -25.90 4.85
N GLY A 251 9.20 -25.44 5.47
CA GLY A 251 10.08 -24.42 4.90
C GLY A 251 9.82 -23.00 5.43
N THR A 252 9.81 -22.04 4.53
CA THR A 252 9.95 -20.60 4.78
C THR A 252 8.73 -19.79 4.29
N PHE A 253 8.74 -18.47 4.51
CA PHE A 253 7.76 -17.56 3.93
C PHE A 253 7.54 -17.75 2.41
N LYS A 254 8.58 -18.05 1.62
CA LYS A 254 8.45 -18.30 0.17
C LYS A 254 7.56 -19.52 -0.13
N ASP A 255 7.69 -20.54 0.69
CA ASP A 255 6.98 -21.81 0.54
C ASP A 255 5.51 -21.64 0.98
N ALA A 256 5.29 -20.89 2.07
CA ALA A 256 3.96 -20.45 2.49
C ALA A 256 3.24 -19.58 1.44
N THR A 257 3.94 -18.64 0.78
CA THR A 257 3.39 -17.85 -0.34
C THR A 257 3.04 -18.74 -1.53
N SER A 258 3.90 -19.70 -1.86
CA SER A 258 3.64 -20.66 -2.94
C SER A 258 2.39 -21.50 -2.65
N GLU A 259 2.20 -21.92 -1.40
CA GLU A 259 1.04 -22.71 -0.98
C GLU A 259 -0.26 -21.89 -0.93
N ALA A 260 -0.21 -20.63 -0.49
CA ALA A 260 -1.36 -19.73 -0.55
C ALA A 260 -1.82 -19.49 -1.99
N ILE A 261 -0.89 -19.27 -2.93
CA ILE A 261 -1.20 -19.12 -4.35
C ILE A 261 -1.81 -20.41 -4.93
N ARG A 262 -1.29 -21.60 -4.58
CA ARG A 262 -1.92 -22.88 -4.99
C ARG A 262 -3.34 -23.01 -4.46
N SER A 263 -3.58 -22.66 -3.20
CA SER A 263 -4.92 -22.72 -2.60
C SER A 263 -5.89 -21.73 -3.24
N TRP A 264 -5.41 -20.59 -3.74
CA TRP A 264 -6.23 -19.63 -4.50
C TRP A 264 -6.54 -20.15 -5.92
N VAL A 265 -5.52 -20.65 -6.64
CA VAL A 265 -5.69 -21.28 -7.96
C VAL A 265 -6.66 -22.46 -7.95
N GLY A 266 -6.75 -23.18 -6.83
CA GLY A 266 -7.70 -24.29 -6.66
C GLY A 266 -9.16 -23.89 -6.39
N ASP A 267 -9.46 -22.61 -6.12
CA ASP A 267 -10.80 -22.12 -5.77
C ASP A 267 -10.98 -20.65 -6.21
N LEU A 268 -10.73 -20.35 -7.50
CA LEU A 268 -10.69 -18.98 -8.02
C LEU A 268 -12.05 -18.26 -8.02
N ASP A 269 -13.15 -19.00 -8.07
CA ASP A 269 -14.51 -18.43 -8.15
C ASP A 269 -15.09 -18.04 -6.78
N ASN A 270 -14.54 -18.57 -5.69
CA ASN A 270 -15.05 -18.36 -4.34
C ASN A 270 -13.99 -17.89 -3.33
N SER A 271 -12.70 -17.92 -3.69
CA SER A 271 -11.59 -17.45 -2.85
C SER A 271 -10.78 -16.28 -3.42
N TYR A 272 -10.31 -15.43 -2.52
CA TYR A 272 -9.51 -14.25 -2.80
C TYR A 272 -8.10 -14.39 -2.20
N TYR A 273 -7.04 -14.16 -2.98
CA TYR A 273 -5.68 -14.05 -2.44
C TYR A 273 -5.42 -12.62 -1.95
N LEU A 274 -5.38 -12.44 -0.62
CA LEU A 274 -5.13 -11.12 -0.01
C LEU A 274 -3.63 -10.86 0.12
N ASP A 275 -3.11 -10.09 -0.83
CA ASP A 275 -1.71 -9.75 -0.90
C ASP A 275 -1.33 -8.67 0.13
N GLY A 276 -0.35 -8.98 0.98
CA GLY A 276 0.20 -8.08 1.99
C GLY A 276 1.42 -7.29 1.53
N SER A 277 1.72 -7.33 0.23
CA SER A 277 3.00 -6.95 -0.34
C SER A 277 2.85 -5.93 -1.45
N ALA A 278 3.74 -4.94 -1.52
CA ALA A 278 3.83 -4.06 -2.70
C ALA A 278 4.75 -4.66 -3.79
N VAL A 279 4.87 -5.99 -3.81
CA VAL A 279 5.47 -6.79 -4.89
C VAL A 279 4.47 -7.87 -5.25
N GLY A 280 4.39 -8.22 -6.53
CA GLY A 280 3.44 -9.17 -7.06
C GLY A 280 3.13 -8.85 -8.52
N PRO A 281 2.23 -9.61 -9.15
CA PRO A 281 1.65 -9.18 -10.42
C PRO A 281 0.78 -7.94 -10.21
N HIS A 282 0.69 -7.09 -11.23
CA HIS A 282 -0.39 -6.12 -11.32
C HIS A 282 -1.77 -6.83 -11.21
N PRO A 283 -2.76 -6.29 -10.47
CA PRO A 283 -2.83 -4.96 -9.85
C PRO A 283 -2.22 -4.82 -8.43
N CYS A 284 -1.74 -5.91 -7.81
CA CYS A 284 -1.42 -5.93 -6.37
C CYS A 284 -0.50 -4.79 -5.89
N PRO A 285 0.62 -4.44 -6.56
CA PRO A 285 1.47 -3.33 -6.12
C PRO A 285 0.76 -1.97 -6.09
N SER A 286 -0.04 -1.65 -7.12
CA SER A 286 -0.81 -0.39 -7.20
C SER A 286 -1.89 -0.32 -6.13
N MET A 287 -2.61 -1.43 -5.92
CA MET A 287 -3.66 -1.55 -4.91
C MET A 287 -3.11 -1.45 -3.48
N VAL A 288 -2.02 -2.15 -3.18
CA VAL A 288 -1.37 -2.10 -1.86
C VAL A 288 -0.76 -0.73 -1.58
N ARG A 289 -0.18 -0.06 -2.59
CA ARG A 289 0.25 1.35 -2.49
C ARG A 289 -0.93 2.24 -2.11
N GLU A 290 -2.05 2.12 -2.83
CA GLU A 290 -3.19 3.03 -2.64
C GLU A 290 -3.83 2.88 -1.27
N PHE A 291 -4.07 1.65 -0.80
CA PHE A 291 -4.62 1.41 0.53
C PHE A 291 -3.64 1.71 1.68
N GLN A 292 -2.35 1.91 1.40
CA GLN A 292 -1.37 2.40 2.37
C GLN A 292 -1.13 3.92 2.27
N SER A 293 -1.61 4.59 1.22
CA SER A 293 -1.40 6.03 0.97
C SER A 293 -1.93 6.94 2.11
N VAL A 294 -2.87 6.44 2.90
CA VAL A 294 -3.39 7.09 4.11
C VAL A 294 -2.28 7.48 5.09
N ILE A 295 -1.18 6.71 5.14
CA ILE A 295 -0.02 7.02 5.98
C ILE A 295 0.62 8.35 5.56
N GLY A 296 0.92 8.52 4.26
CA GLY A 296 1.49 9.74 3.70
C GLY A 296 0.53 10.93 3.83
N LYS A 297 -0.74 10.74 3.45
CA LYS A 297 -1.81 11.76 3.55
C LYS A 297 -1.92 12.35 4.96
N GLU A 298 -1.93 11.48 5.98
CA GLU A 298 -1.93 11.92 7.38
C GLU A 298 -0.62 12.59 7.80
N ILE A 299 0.55 12.11 7.36
CA ILE A 299 1.83 12.78 7.65
C ILE A 299 1.82 14.21 7.09
N ARG A 300 1.36 14.44 5.85
CA ARG A 300 1.31 15.79 5.26
C ARG A 300 0.41 16.71 6.08
N LYS A 301 -0.79 16.25 6.43
CA LYS A 301 -1.72 17.00 7.28
C LYS A 301 -1.10 17.33 8.65
N GLN A 302 -0.56 16.32 9.33
CA GLN A 302 -0.03 16.45 10.69
C GLN A 302 1.27 17.27 10.73
N ALA A 303 2.08 17.26 9.66
CA ALA A 303 3.24 18.13 9.48
C ALA A 303 2.82 19.61 9.32
N MET A 304 1.82 19.86 8.48
CA MET A 304 1.25 21.20 8.27
C MET A 304 0.67 21.77 9.57
N GLU A 305 -0.06 20.96 10.35
CA GLU A 305 -0.62 21.36 11.65
C GLU A 305 0.44 21.65 12.73
N LYS A 306 1.59 20.95 12.70
CA LYS A 306 2.63 21.05 13.75
C LYS A 306 3.66 22.14 13.47
N TRP A 307 4.09 22.28 12.22
CA TRP A 307 5.19 23.19 11.85
C TRP A 307 4.94 23.98 10.56
N GLY A 308 3.72 23.96 10.01
CA GLY A 308 3.34 24.81 8.87
C GLY A 308 3.95 24.41 7.54
N GLY A 309 4.35 23.14 7.37
CA GLY A 309 5.01 22.69 6.15
C GLY A 309 5.01 21.17 5.95
N LYS A 310 6.01 20.69 5.24
CA LYS A 310 6.31 19.27 4.96
C LYS A 310 7.59 18.84 5.70
N PRO A 311 7.88 17.53 5.82
CA PRO A 311 9.13 17.05 6.42
C PRO A 311 10.32 17.17 5.45
N ASP A 312 11.54 17.44 5.94
CA ASP A 312 12.75 17.43 5.07
C ASP A 312 13.11 16.00 4.58
N VAL A 313 12.73 14.96 5.34
CA VAL A 313 13.11 13.55 5.12
C VAL A 313 12.02 12.59 5.60
N LEU A 314 11.75 11.56 4.80
CA LEU A 314 10.91 10.42 5.16
C LEU A 314 11.76 9.15 5.19
N VAL A 315 11.72 8.39 6.29
CA VAL A 315 12.52 7.19 6.49
C VAL A 315 11.63 5.99 6.83
N ALA A 316 11.64 4.99 5.96
CA ALA A 316 10.77 3.82 6.06
C ALA A 316 11.54 2.51 5.84
N CYS A 317 11.10 1.42 6.47
CA CYS A 317 11.74 0.13 6.31
C CYS A 317 11.29 -0.59 5.03
N VAL A 318 12.25 -1.11 4.29
CA VAL A 318 12.04 -1.74 2.98
C VAL A 318 12.25 -3.24 3.12
N GLY A 319 11.14 -3.93 3.45
CA GLY A 319 10.98 -5.37 3.26
C GLY A 319 10.24 -5.62 1.94
N SER A 320 8.90 -5.68 2.00
CA SER A 320 8.01 -5.66 0.84
C SER A 320 7.41 -4.26 0.54
N GLY A 321 8.06 -3.20 1.04
CA GLY A 321 7.83 -1.79 0.73
C GLY A 321 6.44 -1.17 0.96
N SER A 322 5.41 -1.94 1.29
CA SER A 322 4.04 -1.44 1.51
C SER A 322 3.94 -0.23 2.46
N ASN A 323 4.66 -0.23 3.60
CA ASN A 323 4.72 0.94 4.49
C ASN A 323 5.45 2.13 3.86
N ALA A 324 6.57 1.87 3.19
CA ALA A 324 7.41 2.88 2.56
C ALA A 324 6.66 3.56 1.40
N LEU A 325 6.04 2.80 0.52
CA LEU A 325 5.22 3.32 -0.58
C LEU A 325 3.99 4.08 -0.05
N GLY A 326 3.32 3.59 0.99
CA GLY A 326 2.20 4.32 1.62
C GLY A 326 2.59 5.67 2.23
N MET A 327 3.78 5.74 2.83
CA MET A 327 4.37 6.99 3.34
C MET A 327 4.84 7.91 2.20
N PHE A 328 5.59 7.39 1.24
CA PHE A 328 6.29 8.17 0.22
C PHE A 328 5.40 8.64 -0.93
N HIS A 329 4.33 7.92 -1.26
CA HIS A 329 3.46 8.22 -2.41
C HIS A 329 2.94 9.67 -2.38
N GLU A 330 2.54 10.13 -1.20
CA GLU A 330 2.04 11.49 -0.99
C GLU A 330 3.10 12.56 -1.34
N PHE A 331 4.38 12.27 -1.16
CA PHE A 331 5.50 13.22 -1.27
C PHE A 331 6.36 13.02 -2.53
N VAL A 332 5.99 12.11 -3.44
CA VAL A 332 6.79 11.78 -4.63
C VAL A 332 6.95 12.95 -5.63
N ARG A 333 6.11 13.99 -5.52
CA ARG A 333 6.20 15.23 -6.33
C ARG A 333 6.88 16.39 -5.57
N ASP A 334 7.30 16.20 -4.33
CA ASP A 334 8.04 17.20 -3.54
C ASP A 334 9.56 16.96 -3.70
N GLU A 335 10.19 17.58 -4.70
CA GLU A 335 11.62 17.35 -5.07
C GLU A 335 12.64 17.65 -3.95
N ASP A 336 12.25 18.49 -2.98
CA ASP A 336 13.01 18.87 -1.78
C ASP A 336 12.89 17.87 -0.62
N VAL A 337 11.92 16.93 -0.66
CA VAL A 337 11.69 15.93 0.38
C VAL A 337 12.49 14.68 0.11
N ARG A 338 13.44 14.35 1.00
CA ARG A 338 14.31 13.17 0.81
C ARG A 338 13.62 11.88 1.24
N LEU A 339 13.35 10.99 0.29
CA LEU A 339 12.74 9.68 0.52
C LEU A 339 13.82 8.61 0.73
N ILE A 340 13.87 7.99 1.93
CA ILE A 340 14.92 7.03 2.32
C ILE A 340 14.33 5.68 2.71
N GLY A 341 14.51 4.69 1.84
CA GLY A 341 14.19 3.30 2.11
C GLY A 341 15.34 2.53 2.79
N VAL A 342 15.08 1.91 3.94
CA VAL A 342 16.10 1.17 4.72
C VAL A 342 15.86 -0.34 4.63
N GLU A 343 16.75 -1.06 3.94
CA GLU A 343 16.70 -2.53 3.81
C GLU A 343 17.47 -3.26 4.94
N ALA A 344 17.12 -4.52 5.20
CA ALA A 344 17.80 -5.33 6.22
C ALA A 344 19.17 -5.87 5.76
N ALA A 345 20.26 -5.31 6.29
CA ALA A 345 21.64 -5.75 6.04
C ALA A 345 21.99 -7.13 6.66
N GLY A 346 21.12 -7.71 7.50
CA GLY A 346 21.37 -9.01 8.13
C GLY A 346 22.61 -9.01 9.01
N ILE A 347 23.56 -9.92 8.76
CA ILE A 347 24.88 -9.94 9.43
C ILE A 347 25.97 -9.17 8.66
N GLY A 348 25.57 -8.38 7.66
CA GLY A 348 26.46 -7.64 6.75
C GLY A 348 26.17 -7.97 5.29
N ILE A 349 26.10 -6.94 4.45
CA ILE A 349 25.77 -7.05 3.02
C ILE A 349 26.79 -7.96 2.31
N ASP A 350 28.07 -7.80 2.59
CA ASP A 350 29.15 -8.58 1.94
C ASP A 350 29.15 -10.06 2.38
N ARG A 351 28.65 -10.35 3.59
CA ARG A 351 28.63 -11.71 4.18
C ARG A 351 27.51 -12.61 3.62
N GLY A 352 26.78 -12.17 2.60
CA GLY A 352 25.78 -12.95 1.84
C GLY A 352 24.48 -13.28 2.58
N LYS A 353 24.42 -13.13 3.90
CA LYS A 353 23.24 -13.36 4.74
C LYS A 353 22.56 -12.03 5.10
N HIS A 354 21.88 -11.44 4.12
CA HIS A 354 21.13 -10.18 4.21
C HIS A 354 19.80 -10.29 3.45
N SER A 355 18.96 -9.25 3.52
CA SER A 355 17.77 -9.09 2.68
C SER A 355 17.73 -7.74 1.94
N ALA A 356 18.87 -7.04 1.90
CA ALA A 356 19.11 -5.88 1.06
C ALA A 356 19.15 -6.27 -0.43
N THR A 357 17.97 -6.22 -1.07
CA THR A 357 17.71 -6.65 -2.45
C THR A 357 18.08 -5.55 -3.43
N LEU A 358 17.66 -4.31 -3.13
CA LEU A 358 17.94 -3.13 -3.95
C LEU A 358 19.41 -2.71 -3.83
N SER A 359 19.97 -2.77 -2.62
CA SER A 359 21.33 -2.28 -2.33
C SER A 359 22.44 -3.13 -2.95
N LYS A 360 22.22 -4.44 -3.16
CA LYS A 360 23.26 -5.37 -3.66
C LYS A 360 23.05 -5.88 -5.09
N ARG A 361 21.85 -5.77 -5.68
CA ARG A 361 21.61 -6.30 -7.04
C ARG A 361 22.27 -5.44 -8.13
N ARG A 362 23.46 -5.87 -8.54
CA ARG A 362 24.22 -5.31 -9.68
C ARG A 362 23.82 -5.88 -11.05
N ASN A 363 22.89 -6.85 -11.14
CA ASN A 363 22.55 -7.47 -12.43
C ASN A 363 21.06 -7.80 -12.65
N ARG A 364 20.70 -7.81 -13.93
CA ARG A 364 19.32 -7.75 -14.48
C ARG A 364 18.79 -9.17 -14.70
N GLY A 365 17.65 -9.53 -14.09
CA GLY A 365 17.06 -10.85 -14.32
C GLY A 365 15.64 -10.97 -13.78
N ILE A 366 14.74 -11.49 -14.62
CA ILE A 366 13.31 -11.72 -14.30
C ILE A 366 13.22 -12.79 -13.20
N SER A 367 13.19 -12.32 -11.97
CA SER A 367 13.01 -13.12 -10.76
C SER A 367 11.54 -13.08 -10.38
N ARG A 368 10.75 -14.03 -10.90
CA ARG A 368 9.29 -14.24 -10.69
C ARG A 368 8.65 -13.23 -9.72
N SER A 369 8.01 -12.20 -10.29
CA SER A 369 7.06 -11.28 -9.63
C SER A 369 7.46 -10.54 -8.34
N HIS A 370 8.72 -10.59 -7.88
CA HIS A 370 9.15 -10.00 -6.61
C HIS A 370 10.16 -8.84 -6.79
N GLU A 371 9.84 -7.87 -7.65
CA GLU A 371 10.61 -6.63 -7.75
C GLU A 371 9.84 -5.48 -7.10
N LEU A 372 10.46 -4.89 -6.07
CA LEU A 372 9.92 -3.78 -5.30
C LEU A 372 10.50 -2.46 -5.81
N PHE A 373 9.68 -1.43 -5.92
CA PHE A 373 10.13 -0.09 -6.23
C PHE A 373 10.03 0.83 -5.00
N VAL A 374 11.04 1.67 -4.82
CA VAL A 374 10.95 2.96 -4.15
C VAL A 374 11.44 3.95 -5.20
N ALA A 375 10.57 4.88 -5.59
CA ALA A 375 10.94 5.94 -6.51
C ALA A 375 11.97 6.87 -5.87
N ARG A 376 12.90 7.36 -6.69
CA ARG A 376 13.40 8.73 -6.55
C ARG A 376 12.50 9.62 -7.37
#